data_AF-A0A5T1UDN8-F1
#
_entry.id   AF-A0A5T1UDN8-F1
#
_cell.length_a   1.000
_cell.length_b   1.000
_cell.length_c   1.000
_cell.angle_alpha   90.00
_cell.angle_beta   90.00
_cell.angle_gamma   90.00
#
_symmetry.space_group_name_H-M   'P 1'
#
loop_
_entity.id
_entity.type
_entity.pdbx_description
1 polymer ?
#
loop_
_entity_poly.entity_id
_entity_poly.type
_entity_poly.pdbx_seq_one_letter_code
_entity_poly.pdbx_strand_id
1 'polypeptide(L)'
;MMMKIVFKGKSSEYEIQRSCFCVDAFVIKDKIEERDGVDFITSNVDLLEFSDDSFTFEEIVKHFNICDSEDMIIVEDFDMKSNKDNQNQEDDIEHNILKSEKI
;
A
#
# COMPACT_ATOMS: atom_id res chain seq x y z
N MET A 1 -11.94 -25.10 9.82
CA MET A 1 -11.39 -24.34 10.97
C MET A 1 -10.63 -23.20 10.34
N MET A 2 -10.94 -21.95 10.71
CA MET A 2 -10.34 -20.78 10.07
C MET A 2 -8.98 -20.50 10.75
N MET A 3 -7.89 -20.51 9.99
CA MET A 3 -6.54 -20.29 10.50
C MET A 3 -6.20 -18.81 10.38
N LYS A 4 -5.83 -18.19 11.50
CA LYS A 4 -5.46 -16.77 11.55
C LYS A 4 -4.08 -16.58 12.16
N ILE A 5 -3.40 -15.51 11.74
CA ILE A 5 -2.17 -15.01 12.34
C ILE A 5 -2.46 -13.64 12.93
N VAL A 6 -1.98 -13.39 14.15
CA VAL A 6 -2.21 -12.14 14.88
C VAL A 6 -0.86 -11.46 15.09
N PHE A 7 -0.73 -10.25 14.58
CA PHE A 7 0.43 -9.39 14.71
C PHE A 7 0.25 -8.42 15.88
N LYS A 8 1.34 -8.09 16.59
CA LYS A 8 1.28 -7.19 17.75
C LYS A 8 1.13 -5.71 17.37
N GLY A 9 1.46 -5.38 16.13
CA GLY A 9 1.57 -4.00 15.64
C GLY A 9 0.41 -3.52 14.78
N LYS A 10 0.52 -2.29 14.31
CA LYS A 10 -0.36 -1.74 13.27
C LYS A 10 0.06 -2.25 11.90
N SER A 11 -0.89 -2.37 10.98
CA SER A 11 -0.68 -2.79 9.60
C SER A 11 0.43 -2.01 8.88
N SER A 12 0.52 -0.69 9.11
CA SER A 12 1.55 0.19 8.53
C SER A 12 2.98 -0.06 9.02
N GLU A 13 3.14 -0.78 10.13
CA GLU A 13 4.44 -1.18 10.68
C GLU A 13 4.98 -2.46 10.04
N TYR A 14 4.29 -3.02 9.04
CA TYR A 14 4.70 -4.21 8.31
C TYR A 14 4.91 -3.92 6.83
N GLU A 15 5.71 -4.77 6.19
CA GLU A 15 5.88 -4.84 4.75
C GLU A 15 5.39 -6.20 4.27
N ILE A 16 4.63 -6.22 3.18
CA ILE A 16 4.12 -7.46 2.60
C ILE A 16 4.76 -7.61 1.22
N GLN A 17 5.55 -8.66 1.05
CA GLN A 17 6.30 -8.90 -0.18
C GLN A 17 5.82 -10.19 -0.84
N ARG A 18 5.55 -10.12 -2.15
CA ARG A 18 5.20 -11.29 -2.94
C ARG A 18 6.32 -12.33 -2.86
N SER A 19 5.97 -13.61 -2.73
CA SER A 19 6.98 -14.66 -2.79
C SER A 19 7.49 -14.82 -4.23
N CYS A 20 8.81 -14.85 -4.40
CA CYS A 20 9.43 -15.19 -5.68
C CYS A 20 9.41 -16.70 -6.00
N PHE A 21 8.96 -17.54 -5.05
CA PHE A 21 8.95 -19.00 -5.19
C PHE A 21 7.54 -19.57 -5.45
N CYS A 22 6.48 -18.89 -4.99
CA CYS A 22 5.11 -19.37 -5.07
C CYS A 22 4.16 -18.20 -5.32
N VAL A 23 3.33 -18.32 -6.36
CA VAL A 23 2.41 -17.26 -6.80
C VAL A 23 1.37 -16.93 -5.72
N ASP A 24 0.87 -17.95 -5.03
CA ASP A 24 -0.10 -17.82 -3.93
C ASP A 24 0.61 -17.86 -2.57
N ALA A 25 1.66 -17.07 -2.42
CA ALA A 25 2.34 -16.87 -1.16
C ALA A 25 3.00 -15.50 -1.08
N PHE A 26 3.18 -15.02 0.14
CA PHE A 26 3.86 -13.76 0.41
C PHE A 26 4.55 -13.82 1.77
N VAL A 27 5.50 -12.91 1.96
CA VAL A 27 6.23 -12.71 3.21
C VAL A 27 5.68 -11.48 3.87
N ILE A 28 5.39 -11.55 5.17
CA ILE A 28 5.13 -10.38 6.00
C ILE A 28 6.35 -10.16 6.87
N LYS A 29 6.86 -8.93 6.86
CA LYS A 29 8.01 -8.52 7.65
C LYS A 29 7.62 -7.38 8.57
N ASP A 30 7.86 -7.57 9.85
CA ASP A 30 7.79 -6.50 10.84
C ASP A 30 8.94 -5.50 10.63
N LYS A 31 8.63 -4.21 10.53
CA LYS A 31 9.63 -3.14 10.42
C LYS A 31 10.31 -2.88 11.78
N ILE A 32 9.72 -3.35 12.89
CA ILE A 32 10.25 -3.19 14.25
C ILE A 32 11.01 -4.45 14.66
N GLU A 33 12.30 -4.29 15.00
CA GLU A 33 13.15 -5.41 15.41
C GLU A 33 12.63 -6.10 16.68
N GLU A 34 12.81 -7.43 16.75
CA GLU A 34 12.52 -8.29 17.91
C GLU A 34 11.04 -8.37 18.37
N ARG A 35 10.07 -7.90 17.57
CA ARG A 35 8.64 -7.97 17.93
C ARG A 35 7.94 -9.21 17.36
N ASP A 36 7.70 -9.25 16.05
CA ASP A 36 7.05 -10.39 15.37
C ASP A 36 7.94 -11.05 14.31
N GLY A 37 8.92 -10.33 13.77
CA GLY A 37 9.92 -10.89 12.86
C GLY A 37 9.40 -11.03 11.43
N VAL A 38 9.57 -12.22 10.84
CA VAL A 38 9.23 -12.49 9.43
C VAL A 38 8.42 -13.76 9.33
N ASP A 39 7.25 -13.67 8.71
CA ASP A 39 6.34 -14.79 8.50
C ASP A 39 6.14 -15.08 7.00
N PHE A 40 6.17 -16.36 6.65
CA PHE A 40 5.85 -16.84 5.31
C PHE A 40 4.41 -17.33 5.26
N ILE A 41 3.58 -16.65 4.47
CA ILE A 41 2.13 -16.83 4.43
C ILE A 41 1.75 -17.57 3.15
N THR A 42 0.87 -18.56 3.32
CA THR A 42 0.31 -19.38 2.23
C THR A 42 -1.20 -19.46 2.38
N SER A 43 -1.89 -20.03 1.40
CA SER A 43 -3.36 -20.20 1.38
C SER A 43 -3.96 -21.03 2.52
N ASN A 44 -3.13 -21.61 3.39
CA ASN A 44 -3.58 -22.23 4.63
C ASN A 44 -3.97 -21.21 5.71
N VAL A 45 -3.62 -19.93 5.54
CA VAL A 45 -4.00 -18.82 6.43
C VAL A 45 -5.16 -18.09 5.78
N ASP A 46 -6.25 -17.90 6.52
CA ASP A 46 -7.43 -17.21 6.04
C ASP A 46 -7.38 -15.71 6.33
N LEU A 47 -6.88 -15.34 7.52
CA LEU A 47 -6.94 -13.97 8.04
C LEU A 47 -5.63 -13.54 8.71
N LEU A 48 -5.22 -12.31 8.42
CA LEU A 48 -4.11 -11.60 9.03
C LEU A 48 -4.69 -10.46 9.87
N GLU A 49 -4.49 -10.52 11.17
CA GLU A 49 -5.07 -9.57 12.13
C GLU A 49 -3.96 -8.68 12.70
N PHE A 50 -4.08 -7.37 12.46
CA PHE A 50 -3.24 -6.33 13.03
C PHE A 50 -3.99 -5.61 14.15
N SER A 51 -3.31 -4.75 14.89
CA SER A 51 -3.92 -4.01 16.02
C SER A 51 -4.96 -2.96 15.58
N ASP A 52 -4.90 -2.51 14.33
CA ASP A 52 -5.71 -1.46 13.73
C ASP A 52 -6.63 -1.96 12.60
N ASP A 53 -6.25 -3.03 11.91
CA ASP A 53 -7.00 -3.56 10.76
C ASP A 53 -6.85 -5.08 10.60
N SER A 54 -7.54 -5.68 9.63
CA SER A 54 -7.40 -7.08 9.27
C SER A 54 -7.58 -7.30 7.77
N PHE A 55 -6.76 -8.19 7.21
CA PHE A 55 -6.81 -8.51 5.78
C PHE A 55 -6.95 -10.01 5.60
N THR A 56 -7.82 -10.42 4.68
CA THR A 56 -7.90 -11.80 4.24
C THR A 56 -6.73 -12.12 3.31
N PHE A 57 -6.34 -13.40 3.28
CA PHE A 57 -5.33 -13.87 2.33
C PHE A 57 -5.70 -13.54 0.88
N GLU A 58 -6.97 -13.71 0.53
CA GLU A 58 -7.48 -13.44 -0.82
C GLU A 58 -7.38 -11.96 -1.21
N GLU A 59 -7.63 -11.03 -0.28
CA GLU A 59 -7.48 -9.59 -0.54
C GLU A 59 -6.05 -9.23 -0.92
N ILE A 60 -5.07 -9.76 -0.19
CA ILE A 60 -3.66 -9.51 -0.47
C ILE A 60 -3.23 -10.10 -1.81
N VAL A 61 -3.58 -11.36 -2.08
CA VAL A 61 -3.24 -12.01 -3.36
C VAL A 61 -3.91 -11.27 -4.52
N LYS A 62 -5.17 -10.87 -4.37
CA LYS A 62 -5.89 -10.09 -5.39
C LYS A 62 -5.20 -8.75 -5.65
N HIS A 63 -4.69 -8.08 -4.62
CA HIS A 63 -3.93 -6.85 -4.78
C HIS A 63 -2.68 -7.07 -5.64
N PHE A 64 -1.88 -8.09 -5.34
CA PHE A 64 -0.70 -8.45 -6.13
C PHE A 64 -1.02 -8.84 -7.59
N ASN A 65 -2.19 -9.43 -7.85
CA ASN A 65 -2.60 -9.83 -9.19
C ASN A 65 -3.18 -8.67 -10.03
N ILE A 66 -3.59 -7.57 -9.38
CA ILE A 66 -4.05 -6.35 -10.09
C ILE A 66 -2.86 -5.43 -10.39
N CYS A 67 -1.94 -5.30 -9.43
CA CYS A 67 -0.71 -4.53 -9.57
C CYS A 67 0.45 -5.44 -9.97
N ASP A 68 0.43 -5.99 -11.19
CA ASP A 68 1.47 -6.91 -11.70
C ASP A 68 2.89 -6.31 -11.69
N SER A 69 3.03 -4.99 -11.55
CA SER A 69 4.31 -4.28 -11.43
C SER A 69 4.84 -4.14 -9.99
N GLU A 70 4.05 -4.48 -8.97
CA GLU A 70 4.39 -4.24 -7.56
C GLU A 70 4.56 -5.56 -6.81
N ASP A 71 5.82 -5.91 -6.51
CA ASP A 71 6.16 -7.09 -5.70
C ASP A 71 6.06 -6.82 -4.18
N MET A 72 5.70 -5.60 -3.77
CA MET A 72 5.65 -5.18 -2.38
C MET A 72 4.45 -4.25 -2.14
N ILE A 73 3.70 -4.54 -1.08
CA ILE A 73 2.63 -3.69 -0.55
C ILE A 73 3.19 -2.95 0.66
N ILE A 74 3.11 -1.61 0.61
CA ILE A 74 3.40 -0.73 1.74
C ILE A 74 2.06 -0.22 2.25
N VAL A 75 1.70 -0.62 3.47
CA VAL A 75 0.52 -0.08 4.13
C VAL A 75 0.90 1.28 4.72
N GLU A 76 0.28 2.34 4.22
CA GLU A 76 0.49 3.70 4.71
C GLU A 76 -0.62 4.07 5.71
N ASP A 77 -0.25 4.69 6.82
CA ASP A 77 -1.21 5.34 7.71
C ASP A 77 -1.84 6.50 6.91
N PHE A 78 -3.08 6.33 6.45
CA PHE A 78 -3.82 7.41 5.80
C PHE A 78 -4.24 8.42 6.87
N ASP A 79 -3.30 9.27 7.30
CA ASP A 79 -3.60 10.42 8.13
C ASP A 79 -4.64 11.27 7.38
N MET A 80 -5.90 11.21 7.82
CA MET A 80 -7.00 12.05 7.32
C MET A 80 -6.81 13.53 7.77
N LYS A 81 -5.58 14.04 7.66
CA LYS A 81 -5.14 15.42 7.90
C LYS A 81 -3.89 15.76 7.05
N SER A 82 -3.98 15.62 5.74
CA SER A 82 -3.13 16.41 4.82
C SER A 82 -3.99 17.11 3.77
N ASN A 83 -4.23 18.40 4.06
CA ASN A 83 -4.49 19.53 3.16
C ASN A 83 -5.44 19.37 1.96
N LYS A 84 -6.56 20.11 2.06
CA LYS A 84 -7.02 20.95 0.95
C LYS A 84 -5.83 21.72 0.35
N ASP A 85 -5.85 21.85 -0.97
CA ASP A 85 -4.99 22.68 -1.83
C ASP A 85 -3.94 21.89 -2.64
N ASN A 86 -4.45 21.26 -3.69
CA ASN A 86 -3.90 21.42 -5.04
C ASN A 86 -5.03 21.15 -6.04
N GLN A 87 -6.07 21.97 -6.00
CA GLN A 87 -6.79 22.29 -7.23
C GLN A 87 -5.87 23.20 -8.01
N ASN A 88 -5.15 22.66 -9.00
CA ASN A 88 -4.64 23.48 -10.09
C ASN A 88 -5.87 24.08 -10.77
N GLN A 89 -6.15 25.31 -10.34
CA GLN A 89 -7.05 26.26 -10.92
C GLN A 89 -6.46 26.64 -12.29
N GLU A 90 -6.78 25.86 -13.33
CA GLU A 90 -6.71 26.35 -14.71
C GLU A 90 -7.91 27.28 -14.91
N ASP A 91 -7.81 28.48 -14.35
CA ASP A 91 -8.67 29.60 -14.75
C ASP A 91 -8.10 30.21 -16.03
N ASP A 92 -8.92 30.15 -17.07
CA ASP A 92 -8.83 30.95 -18.29
C ASP A 92 -8.48 32.41 -17.97
N ILE A 93 -7.34 32.88 -18.47
CA ILE A 93 -7.13 34.31 -18.72
C ILE A 93 -6.73 34.47 -20.19
N GLU A 94 -7.75 34.47 -21.06
CA GLU A 94 -7.68 35.22 -22.31
C GLU A 94 -7.48 36.71 -22.00
N HIS A 95 -6.35 37.28 -22.39
CA HIS A 95 -6.28 38.36 -23.39
C HIS A 95 -4.94 39.14 -23.33
N ASN A 96 -4.16 38.95 -24.38
CA ASN A 96 -3.77 40.01 -25.32
C ASN A 96 -3.07 41.28 -24.76
N ILE A 97 -1.73 41.32 -24.86
CA ILE A 97 -0.99 42.57 -25.07
C ILE A 97 0.00 42.40 -26.23
N LEU A 98 -0.20 43.29 -27.21
CA LEU A 98 0.44 43.44 -28.51
C LEU A 98 1.96 43.71 -28.47
N LYS A 99 2.61 43.18 -29.52
CA LYS A 99 3.67 43.74 -30.39
C LYS A 99 4.87 44.47 -29.76
N SER A 100 6.07 44.08 -30.21
CA SER A 100 7.02 44.99 -30.89
C SER A 100 8.06 44.22 -31.72
N GLU A 101 8.48 44.87 -32.80
CA GLU A 101 9.17 44.39 -34.02
C GLU A 101 10.68 44.04 -33.90
N LYS A 102 11.15 43.40 -35.01
CA LYS A 102 12.49 43.45 -35.65
C LYS A 102 13.62 42.69 -34.95
N ILE A 103 14.46 41.93 -35.65
CA ILE A 103 15.08 42.12 -37.00
C ILE A 103 15.08 40.79 -37.76
#